data_AF-A0A1H9D8R7-F1
#
_entry.id   AF-A0A1H9D8R7-F1
#
_cell.length_a   1.000
_cell.length_b   1.000
_cell.length_c   1.000
_cell.angle_alpha   90.00
_cell.angle_beta   90.00
_cell.angle_gamma   90.00
#
_symmetry.space_group_name_H-M   'P 1'
#
loop_
_entity.id
_entity.type
_entity.pdbx_description
1 polymer ?
#
loop_
_entity_poly.entity_id
_entity_poly.type
_entity_poly.pdbx_seq_one_letter_code
_entity_poly.pdbx_strand_id
1 'polypeptide(L)'
;MSCVIQAYRYALDPNPGQEQALRSHCGGQRRAFNWGLARIKANLEQRAAEKTYGVAEDELTPPVSWSAYGMRKDWNQAKDTVAPWWAENSKEAYSSGLANLATALGNWADSKRGERKGHRFGFPR
;
A
#
# COMPACT_ATOMS: atom_id res chain seq x y z
N MET A 1 -27.51 -18.04 33.69
CA MET A 1 -27.55 -18.35 32.24
C MET A 1 -26.25 -17.87 31.62
N SER A 2 -25.42 -18.76 31.07
CA SER A 2 -24.19 -18.35 30.36
C SER A 2 -24.47 -18.26 28.85
N CYS A 3 -24.11 -17.14 28.23
CA CYS A 3 -24.16 -16.98 26.79
C CYS A 3 -23.00 -17.75 26.13
N VAL A 4 -23.29 -18.57 25.12
CA VAL A 4 -22.27 -19.24 24.31
C VAL A 4 -22.12 -18.46 23.01
N ILE A 5 -20.91 -17.94 22.76
CA ILE A 5 -20.57 -17.31 21.48
C ILE A 5 -19.97 -18.37 20.56
N GLN A 6 -20.61 -18.59 19.42
CA GLN A 6 -20.14 -19.50 18.37
C GLN A 6 -19.72 -18.71 17.13
N ALA A 7 -18.62 -19.12 16.51
CA ALA A 7 -18.17 -18.61 15.23
C ALA A 7 -18.13 -19.74 14.21
N TYR A 8 -18.61 -19.48 13.00
CA TYR A 8 -18.68 -20.44 11.91
C TYR A 8 -17.79 -19.99 10.75
N ARG A 9 -17.09 -20.93 10.12
CA ARG A 9 -16.29 -20.69 8.92
C ARG A 9 -16.95 -21.39 7.74
N TYR A 10 -17.24 -20.64 6.70
CA TYR A 10 -17.83 -21.16 5.46
C TYR A 10 -16.84 -20.96 4.30
N ALA A 11 -16.82 -21.92 3.38
CA ALA A 11 -16.24 -21.71 2.07
C ALA A 11 -17.23 -20.90 1.23
N LEU A 12 -16.74 -19.92 0.47
CA LEU A 12 -17.57 -19.25 -0.54
C LEU A 12 -17.71 -20.18 -1.74
N ASP A 13 -18.89 -20.22 -2.35
CA ASP A 13 -19.18 -20.94 -3.60
C ASP A 13 -19.58 -19.93 -4.69
N PRO A 14 -18.63 -19.11 -5.19
CA PRO A 14 -18.94 -18.08 -6.16
C PRO A 14 -19.22 -18.70 -7.54
N ASN A 15 -20.21 -18.15 -8.24
CA ASN A 15 -20.36 -18.43 -9.66
C ASN A 15 -19.20 -17.82 -10.47
N PRO A 16 -19.00 -18.20 -11.75
CA PRO A 16 -17.87 -17.72 -12.55
C PRO A 16 -17.75 -16.18 -12.63
N GLY A 17 -18.88 -15.46 -12.69
CA GLY A 17 -18.87 -13.99 -12.71
C GLY A 17 -18.44 -13.38 -11.38
N GLN A 18 -18.88 -13.97 -10.26
CA GLN A 18 -18.45 -13.56 -8.91
C GLN A 18 -16.96 -13.84 -8.69
N GLU A 19 -16.46 -14.99 -9.17
CA GLU A 19 -15.04 -15.31 -9.09
C GLU A 19 -14.19 -14.27 -9.86
N GLN A 20 -14.62 -13.91 -11.07
CA GLN A 20 -13.96 -12.87 -11.86
C GLN A 20 -13.98 -11.51 -11.14
N ALA A 21 -15.12 -11.14 -10.54
CA ALA A 21 -15.24 -9.90 -9.78
C ALA A 21 -14.28 -9.88 -8.57
N LEU A 22 -14.21 -10.96 -7.79
CA LEU A 22 -13.30 -11.09 -6.65
C LEU A 22 -11.83 -10.96 -7.09
N ARG A 23 -11.45 -11.65 -8.17
CA ARG A 23 -10.09 -11.56 -8.76
C ARG A 23 -9.79 -10.14 -9.23
N SER A 24 -10.74 -9.46 -9.86
CA SER A 24 -10.58 -8.06 -10.29
C SER A 24 -10.33 -7.12 -9.11
N HIS A 25 -11.05 -7.29 -8.00
CA HIS A 25 -10.86 -6.48 -6.79
C HIS A 25 -9.47 -6.72 -6.15
N CYS A 26 -9.04 -7.99 -6.05
CA CYS A 26 -7.68 -8.32 -5.62
C CYS A 26 -6.62 -7.69 -6.54
N GLY A 27 -6.87 -7.70 -7.86
CA GLY A 27 -6.03 -7.04 -8.85
C GLY A 27 -5.96 -5.51 -8.65
N GLY A 28 -7.10 -4.86 -8.43
CA GLY A 28 -7.18 -3.43 -8.11
C GLY A 28 -6.41 -3.06 -6.84
N GLN A 29 -6.56 -3.86 -5.78
CA GLN A 29 -5.78 -3.70 -4.56
C GLN A 29 -4.28 -3.80 -4.82
N ARG A 30 -3.84 -4.83 -5.54
CA ARG A 30 -2.41 -5.00 -5.85
C ARG A 30 -1.88 -3.88 -6.75
N ARG A 31 -2.69 -3.38 -7.68
CA ARG A 31 -2.35 -2.25 -8.56
C ARG A 31 -2.06 -0.99 -7.76
N ALA A 32 -2.93 -0.61 -6.82
CA ALA A 32 -2.71 0.55 -5.96
C ALA A 32 -1.47 0.37 -5.05
N PHE A 33 -1.30 -0.81 -4.46
CA PHE A 33 -0.12 -1.13 -3.66
C PHE A 33 1.18 -0.95 -4.47
N ASN A 34 1.28 -1.58 -5.65
CA ASN A 34 2.47 -1.52 -6.48
C ASN A 34 2.76 -0.10 -6.99
N TRP A 35 1.70 0.64 -7.37
CA TRP A 35 1.84 2.03 -7.79
C TRP A 35 2.39 2.92 -6.67
N GLY A 36 1.83 2.82 -5.46
CA GLY A 36 2.31 3.56 -4.30
C GLY A 36 3.75 3.18 -3.93
N LEU A 37 4.06 1.88 -3.96
CA LEU A 37 5.39 1.36 -3.65
C LEU A 37 6.44 1.91 -4.61
N ALA A 38 6.15 1.91 -5.92
CA ALA A 38 7.05 2.46 -6.93
C ALA A 38 7.32 3.95 -6.71
N ARG A 39 6.28 4.73 -6.42
CA ARG A 39 6.39 6.18 -6.14
C ARG A 39 7.26 6.47 -4.92
N ILE A 40 7.00 5.78 -3.81
CA ILE A 40 7.79 5.94 -2.57
C ILE A 40 9.24 5.51 -2.79
N LYS A 41 9.46 4.38 -3.46
CA LYS A 41 10.79 3.88 -3.76
C LYS A 41 11.58 4.90 -4.60
N ALA A 42 10.99 5.42 -5.67
CA ALA A 42 11.63 6.43 -6.52
C ALA A 42 12.01 7.70 -5.75
N ASN A 43 11.14 8.19 -4.86
CA ASN A 43 11.47 9.36 -4.02
C ASN A 43 12.63 9.09 -3.06
N LEU A 44 12.64 7.92 -2.41
CA LEU A 44 13.72 7.54 -1.50
C LEU A 44 15.05 7.36 -2.24
N GLU A 45 15.03 6.75 -3.42
CA GLU A 45 16.20 6.56 -4.27
C GLU A 45 16.73 7.90 -4.80
N GLN A 46 15.86 8.81 -5.22
CA GLN A 46 16.24 10.16 -5.65
C GLN A 46 16.90 10.94 -4.51
N ARG A 47 16.28 10.96 -3.32
CA ARG A 47 16.86 11.61 -2.13
C ARG A 47 18.19 10.99 -1.72
N ALA A 48 18.35 9.67 -1.88
CA ALA A 48 19.61 9.00 -1.60
C ALA A 48 20.69 9.40 -2.62
N ALA A 49 20.34 9.49 -3.91
CA ALA A 49 21.24 9.94 -4.97
C ALA A 49 21.70 11.38 -4.72
N GLU A 50 20.78 12.29 -4.40
CA GLU A 50 21.09 13.70 -4.09
C GLU A 50 22.15 13.88 -3.00
N LYS A 51 22.09 13.05 -1.96
CA LYS A 51 23.11 13.04 -0.91
C LYS A 51 24.50 12.63 -1.42
N THR A 52 24.58 11.80 -2.45
CA THR A 52 25.87 11.34 -2.99
C THR A 52 26.65 12.42 -3.74
N TYR A 53 25.95 13.44 -4.26
CA TYR A 53 26.56 14.59 -4.94
C TYR A 53 26.42 15.90 -4.15
N GLY A 54 26.21 15.80 -2.83
CA GLY A 54 26.41 16.90 -1.89
C GLY A 54 25.24 17.87 -1.74
N VAL A 55 24.03 17.52 -2.18
CA VAL A 55 22.83 18.33 -1.94
C VAL A 55 22.54 18.38 -0.44
N ALA A 56 22.30 19.57 0.10
CA ALA A 56 21.98 19.78 1.51
C ALA A 56 20.60 19.18 1.87
N GLU A 57 20.39 18.80 3.13
CA GLU A 57 19.18 18.07 3.54
C GLU A 57 17.87 18.85 3.28
N ASP A 58 17.92 20.17 3.40
CA ASP A 58 16.82 21.11 3.14
C ASP A 58 16.56 21.38 1.65
N GLU A 59 17.51 21.03 0.78
CA GLU A 59 17.42 21.16 -0.68
C GLU A 59 17.04 19.84 -1.38
N LEU A 60 16.95 18.73 -0.63
CA LEU A 60 16.58 17.43 -1.19
C LEU A 60 15.16 17.45 -1.77
N THR A 61 14.92 16.61 -2.77
CA THR A 61 13.60 16.32 -3.32
C THR A 61 12.60 16.11 -2.17
N PRO A 62 11.50 16.88 -2.08
CA PRO A 62 10.57 16.80 -0.95
C PRO A 62 10.10 15.37 -0.69
N PRO A 63 10.04 14.93 0.58
CA PRO A 63 9.58 13.59 0.90
C PRO A 63 8.09 13.45 0.57
N VAL A 64 7.72 12.33 -0.06
CA VAL A 64 6.29 11.99 -0.24
C VAL A 64 5.75 11.31 1.02
N SER A 65 4.52 11.68 1.40
CA SER A 65 3.85 11.02 2.53
C SER A 65 3.48 9.58 2.16
N TRP A 66 3.99 8.64 2.95
CA TRP A 66 3.58 7.24 2.92
C TRP A 66 2.53 6.88 3.99
N SER A 67 1.83 7.88 4.54
CA SER A 67 0.64 7.63 5.36
C SER A 67 -0.50 7.11 4.49
N ALA A 68 -1.39 6.28 5.04
CA ALA A 68 -2.54 5.76 4.28
C ALA A 68 -3.40 6.89 3.70
N TYR A 69 -3.63 7.96 4.48
CA TYR A 69 -4.37 9.15 4.03
C TYR A 69 -3.64 9.90 2.91
N GLY A 70 -2.34 10.18 3.08
CA GLY A 70 -1.52 10.86 2.07
C GLY A 70 -1.49 10.11 0.75
N MET A 71 -1.27 8.80 0.80
CA MET A 71 -1.27 7.96 -0.41
C MET A 71 -2.65 7.88 -1.06
N ARG A 72 -3.75 7.86 -0.28
CA ARG A 72 -5.11 7.91 -0.84
C ARG A 72 -5.38 9.22 -1.56
N LYS A 73 -4.87 10.34 -1.03
CA LYS A 73 -4.96 11.65 -1.69
C LYS A 73 -4.22 11.64 -3.03
N ASP A 74 -2.98 11.16 -3.06
CA ASP A 74 -2.19 11.05 -4.29
C ASP A 74 -2.87 10.10 -5.30
N TRP A 75 -3.39 8.96 -4.83
CA TRP A 75 -4.10 7.99 -5.68
C TRP A 75 -5.33 8.62 -6.34
N ASN A 76 -6.11 9.41 -5.59
CA ASN A 76 -7.29 10.08 -6.14
C ASN A 76 -6.96 11.03 -7.30
N GLN A 77 -5.75 11.60 -7.33
CA GLN A 77 -5.29 12.46 -8.43
C GLN A 77 -4.80 11.66 -9.64
N ALA A 78 -4.34 10.43 -9.42
CA ALA A 78 -3.68 9.62 -10.46
C ALA A 78 -4.56 8.49 -11.03
N LYS A 79 -5.59 8.05 -10.30
CA LYS A 79 -6.34 6.81 -10.59
C LYS A 79 -6.93 6.76 -12.00
N ASP A 80 -7.41 7.88 -12.54
CA ASP A 80 -8.02 7.92 -13.87
C ASP A 80 -6.99 7.68 -14.98
N THR A 81 -5.71 7.97 -14.72
CA THR A 81 -4.59 7.69 -15.63
C THR A 81 -3.97 6.32 -15.36
N VAL A 82 -3.76 5.98 -14.09
CA VAL A 82 -3.02 4.77 -13.67
C VAL A 82 -3.89 3.51 -13.77
N ALA A 83 -5.19 3.64 -13.56
CA ALA A 83 -6.16 2.55 -13.67
C ALA A 83 -7.48 3.13 -14.22
N PRO A 84 -7.59 3.43 -15.53
CA PRO A 84 -8.82 3.94 -16.13
C PRO A 84 -10.07 3.08 -15.85
N TRP A 85 -9.88 1.78 -15.62
CA TRP A 85 -10.91 0.81 -15.22
C TRP A 85 -11.25 0.84 -13.72
N TRP A 86 -10.75 1.81 -12.94
CA TRP A 86 -10.79 1.72 -11.48
C TRP A 86 -12.22 1.59 -10.93
N ALA A 87 -13.18 2.23 -11.61
CA ALA A 87 -14.60 2.27 -11.25
C ALA A 87 -15.30 0.91 -11.36
N GLU A 88 -14.71 -0.07 -12.04
CA GLU A 88 -15.21 -1.45 -12.09
C GLU A 88 -15.03 -2.19 -10.76
N ASN A 89 -14.14 -1.69 -9.89
CA ASN A 89 -13.92 -2.24 -8.56
C ASN A 89 -14.36 -1.25 -7.49
N SER A 90 -14.72 -1.78 -6.31
CA SER A 90 -14.95 -0.95 -5.13
C SER A 90 -13.73 -0.07 -4.84
N LYS A 91 -13.99 1.20 -4.48
CA LYS A 91 -12.96 2.14 -4.00
C LYS A 91 -12.13 1.57 -2.84
N GLU A 92 -12.72 0.66 -2.05
CA GLU A 92 -12.07 0.06 -0.90
C GLU A 92 -10.97 -0.92 -1.29
N ALA A 93 -11.00 -1.53 -2.49
CA ALA A 93 -9.90 -2.35 -2.98
C ALA A 93 -8.60 -1.53 -3.06
N TYR A 94 -8.67 -0.31 -3.58
CA TYR A 94 -7.49 0.56 -3.69
C TYR A 94 -7.09 1.14 -2.33
N SER A 95 -8.07 1.55 -1.52
CA SER A 95 -7.85 2.08 -0.17
C SER A 95 -7.14 1.06 0.73
N SER A 96 -7.57 -0.22 0.71
CA SER A 96 -6.92 -1.29 1.46
C SER A 96 -5.51 -1.57 0.97
N GLY A 97 -5.27 -1.51 -0.35
CA GLY A 97 -3.94 -1.67 -0.93
C GLY A 97 -2.96 -0.63 -0.42
N LEU A 98 -3.37 0.64 -0.37
CA LEU A 98 -2.55 1.73 0.14
C LEU A 98 -2.38 1.67 1.67
N ALA A 99 -3.42 1.27 2.41
CA ALA A 99 -3.30 1.05 3.86
C ALA A 99 -2.31 -0.07 4.19
N ASN A 100 -2.35 -1.17 3.45
CA ASN A 100 -1.39 -2.27 3.59
C ASN A 100 0.04 -1.83 3.25
N LEU A 101 0.22 -0.99 2.24
CA LEU A 101 1.52 -0.39 1.91
C LEU A 101 2.03 0.51 3.04
N ALA A 102 1.17 1.37 3.61
CA ALA A 102 1.54 2.24 4.73
C ALA A 102 2.06 1.42 5.92
N THR A 103 1.34 0.37 6.28
CA THR A 103 1.73 -0.57 7.33
C THR A 103 3.07 -1.26 7.00
N ALA A 104 3.25 -1.73 5.77
CA ALA A 104 4.49 -2.39 5.35
C ALA A 104 5.70 -1.45 5.43
N LEU A 105 5.55 -0.20 4.98
CA LEU A 105 6.59 0.83 5.04
C LEU A 105 6.90 1.26 6.48
N GLY A 106 5.88 1.39 7.33
CA GLY A 106 6.05 1.62 8.77
C GLY A 106 6.86 0.49 9.42
N ASN A 107 6.47 -0.76 9.19
CA ASN A 107 7.20 -1.93 9.71
C ASN A 107 8.68 -1.95 9.26
N TRP A 108 8.95 -1.58 8.00
CA TRP A 108 10.31 -1.44 7.48
C TRP A 108 11.09 -0.32 8.18
N ALA A 109 10.48 0.86 8.34
CA ALA A 109 11.11 2.01 8.98
C ALA A 109 11.46 1.73 10.46
N ASP A 110 10.51 1.17 11.22
CA ASP A 110 10.69 0.83 12.63
C ASP A 110 11.76 -0.25 12.79
N SER A 111 11.80 -1.23 11.89
CA SER A 111 12.84 -2.25 11.86
C SER A 111 14.22 -1.66 11.56
N LYS A 112 14.30 -0.67 10.64
CA LYS A 112 15.55 0.04 10.32
C LYS A 112 16.04 0.88 11.50
N ARG A 113 15.14 1.47 12.30
CA ARG A 113 15.45 2.23 13.52
C ARG A 113 15.75 1.34 14.74
N GLY A 114 15.49 0.04 14.66
CA GLY A 114 15.70 -0.90 15.77
C GLY A 114 14.58 -0.88 16.83
N GLU A 115 13.44 -0.27 16.54
CA GLU A 115 12.30 -0.16 17.46
C GLU A 115 11.45 -1.44 17.49
N ARG A 116 11.61 -2.31 16.49
CA ARG A 116 10.90 -3.59 16.39
C ARG A 116 11.77 -4.76 16.85
N LYS A 117 11.21 -5.62 17.70
CA LYS A 117 11.82 -6.90 18.10
C LYS A 117 11.74 -7.93 16.95
N GLY A 118 12.79 -8.73 16.77
CA GLY A 118 12.84 -9.83 15.80
C GLY A 118 13.73 -9.56 14.59
N HIS A 119 13.54 -10.35 13.53
CA HIS A 119 14.36 -10.25 12.31
C HIS A 119 14.18 -8.90 11.61
N ARG A 120 15.24 -8.41 10.95
CA ARG A 120 15.18 -7.17 10.17
C ARG A 120 14.21 -7.33 9.01
N PHE A 121 13.31 -6.38 8.83
CA PHE A 121 12.40 -6.34 7.70
C PHE A 121 13.10 -5.68 6.50
N GLY A 122 13.01 -6.34 5.35
CA GLY A 122 13.41 -5.76 4.07
C GLY A 122 12.40 -4.72 3.57
N PHE A 123 12.80 -3.97 2.53
CA PHE A 123 11.87 -3.06 1.85
C PHE A 123 10.69 -3.84 1.22
N PRO A 124 9.44 -3.32 1.26
CA PRO A 124 8.27 -4.03 0.73
C PRO A 124 8.37 -4.37 -0.76
N ARG A 125 7.61 -5.39 -1.21
CA ARG A 125 7.59 -5.91 -2.60
C ARG A 125 6.17 -6.20 -3.11
#